data_AF-A0A2C6AG90-F1
#
_entry.id   AF-A0A2C6AG90-F1
#
_cell.length_a   1.000
_cell.length_b   1.000
_cell.length_c   1.000
_cell.angle_alpha   90.00
_cell.angle_beta   90.00
_cell.angle_gamma   90.00
#
_symmetry.space_group_name_H-M   'P 1'
#
loop_
_entity.id
_entity.type
_entity.pdbx_description
1 polymer ?
#
loop_
_entity_poly.entity_id
_entity_poly.type
_entity_poly.pdbx_seq_one_letter_code
_entity_poly.pdbx_strand_id
1 'polypeptide(L)'
;RLSEGFTLRPYAALKLEYGRVSKIREKSGEIKLEVKQNQYFSVRPEIGAELGFKHYFGMKALSTTLGVAYENELGRVANGKNKARVVDTTADWFNIRGEKEDRKGNVKVDLNVGVDNTRVGVTANVGYDTKGENLRGGLGLRVIF
;
A
#
# COMPACT_ATOMS: atom_id res chain seq x y z
N ARG A 1 4.44 -0.57 32.22
CA ARG A 1 4.27 -1.96 31.75
C ARG A 1 2.79 -2.30 31.89
N LEU A 2 2.01 -2.21 30.82
CA LEU A 2 0.66 -2.78 30.81
C LEU A 2 0.85 -4.30 30.77
N SER A 3 0.30 -4.99 31.78
CA SER A 3 0.04 -6.44 31.92
C SER A 3 0.69 -7.42 30.93
N GLU A 4 1.21 -8.55 31.43
CA GLU A 4 2.01 -9.61 30.77
C GLU A 4 1.57 -10.13 29.38
N GLY A 5 0.39 -9.77 28.89
CA GLY A 5 -0.09 -10.11 27.55
C GLY A 5 -0.17 -8.96 26.54
N PHE A 6 -0.05 -7.68 26.94
CA PHE A 6 -0.28 -6.53 26.05
C PHE A 6 1.03 -5.81 25.68
N THR A 7 1.18 -5.48 24.40
CA THR A 7 2.32 -4.74 23.86
C THR A 7 1.81 -3.58 23.01
N LEU A 8 2.21 -2.36 23.33
CA LEU A 8 1.96 -1.17 22.49
C LEU A 8 3.27 -0.79 21.78
N ARG A 9 3.22 -0.67 20.45
CA ARG A 9 4.36 -0.27 19.61
C ARG A 9 3.97 0.91 18.73
N PRO A 10 4.27 2.15 19.12
CA PRO A 10 4.21 3.27 18.19
C PRO A 10 5.35 3.17 17.17
N TYR A 11 5.09 3.54 15.92
CA TYR A 11 6.09 3.56 14.86
C TYR A 11 5.85 4.71 13.88
N ALA A 12 6.92 5.09 13.18
CA ALA A 12 6.86 5.98 12.03
C ALA A 12 7.71 5.36 10.92
N ALA A 13 7.20 5.42 9.69
CA ALA A 13 7.84 4.87 8.50
C ALA A 13 7.81 5.91 7.38
N LEU A 14 8.79 5.85 6.47
CA LEU A 14 8.83 6.66 5.27
C LEU A 14 9.02 5.72 4.09
N LYS A 15 8.00 5.60 3.23
CA LYS A 15 8.05 4.77 2.03
C LYS A 15 8.45 5.63 0.84
N LEU A 16 9.53 5.24 0.17
CA LEU A 16 10.03 5.86 -1.06
C LEU A 16 9.79 4.88 -2.21
N GLU A 17 9.07 5.30 -3.25
CA GLU A 17 8.81 4.49 -4.45
C GLU A 17 9.37 5.17 -5.68
N TYR A 18 10.07 4.42 -6.52
CA TYR A 18 10.55 4.86 -7.83
C TYR A 18 10.01 3.92 -8.91
N GLY A 19 9.22 4.48 -9.83
CA GLY A 19 8.63 3.75 -10.95
C GLY A 19 9.08 4.35 -12.29
N ARG A 20 9.54 3.50 -13.21
CA ARG A 20 9.85 3.89 -14.59
C ARG A 20 8.85 3.22 -15.53
N VAL A 21 8.00 3.99 -16.18
CA VAL A 21 7.11 3.47 -17.23
C VAL A 21 7.79 3.66 -18.58
N SER A 22 8.10 2.55 -19.25
CA SER A 22 8.64 2.52 -20.61
C SER A 22 7.60 2.99 -21.63
N LYS A 23 8.05 3.58 -22.75
CA LYS A 23 7.14 4.03 -23.83
C LYS A 23 6.23 2.90 -24.29
N ILE A 24 4.92 3.10 -24.18
CA ILE A 24 3.92 2.24 -24.81
C ILE A 24 3.62 2.85 -26.19
N ARG A 25 3.81 2.05 -27.23
CA ARG A 25 3.50 2.41 -28.62
C ARG A 25 2.46 1.42 -29.12
N GLU A 26 1.19 1.83 -29.17
CA GLU A 26 0.14 1.01 -29.79
C GLU A 26 0.33 0.99 -31.31
N LYS A 27 0.37 -0.22 -31.87
CA LYS A 27 0.57 -0.45 -33.31
C LYS A 27 -0.71 -0.78 -34.09
N SER A 28 -1.87 -0.96 -33.44
CA SER A 28 -3.12 -1.37 -34.10
C SER A 28 -4.34 -0.54 -33.66
N GLY A 29 -4.92 0.21 -34.60
CA GLY A 29 -6.10 1.08 -34.44
C GLY A 29 -5.98 2.36 -35.28
N GLU A 30 -7.10 2.95 -35.73
CA GLU A 30 -7.15 4.21 -36.51
C GLU A 30 -6.49 5.40 -35.79
N ILE A 31 -6.34 5.34 -34.45
CA ILE A 31 -5.69 6.35 -33.62
C ILE A 31 -4.47 5.72 -32.94
N LYS A 32 -3.28 6.01 -33.46
CA LYS A 32 -2.00 5.54 -32.91
C LYS A 32 -1.55 6.50 -31.80
N LEU A 33 -1.41 6.05 -30.56
CA LEU A 33 -0.99 6.88 -29.42
C LEU A 33 0.49 6.62 -29.06
N GLU A 34 1.28 7.69 -28.90
CA GLU A 34 2.63 7.63 -28.30
C GLU A 34 2.61 8.30 -26.92
N VAL A 35 2.84 7.51 -25.87
CA VAL A 35 2.97 8.00 -24.50
C VAL A 35 4.45 8.19 -24.19
N LYS A 36 4.86 9.42 -23.84
CA LYS A 36 6.25 9.72 -23.50
C LYS A 36 6.66 9.01 -22.19
N GLN A 37 7.86 8.42 -22.18
CA GLN A 37 8.47 7.80 -21.00
C GLN A 37 8.44 8.79 -19.83
N ASN A 38 7.86 8.37 -18.70
CA ASN A 38 7.82 9.17 -17.47
C ASN A 38 8.46 8.39 -16.32
N GLN A 39 9.24 9.12 -15.53
CA GLN A 39 9.81 8.64 -14.28
C GLN A 39 8.95 9.20 -13.16
N TYR A 40 8.52 8.35 -12.25
CA TYR A 40 7.71 8.72 -11.10
C TYR A 40 8.48 8.45 -9.81
N PHE A 41 8.47 9.43 -8.91
CA PHE A 41 9.01 9.34 -7.56
C PHE A 41 7.89 9.65 -6.56
N SER A 42 7.59 8.69 -5.68
CA SER A 42 6.60 8.81 -4.61
C SER A 42 7.26 8.85 -3.26
N VAL A 43 6.82 9.77 -2.41
CA VAL A 43 7.19 9.80 -0.98
C VAL A 43 5.92 9.72 -0.17
N ARG A 44 5.83 8.68 0.67
CA ARG A 44 4.66 8.39 1.51
C ARG A 44 5.13 8.21 2.96
N PRO A 45 5.16 9.28 3.78
CA PRO A 45 5.24 9.12 5.23
C PRO A 45 4.03 8.36 5.78
N GLU A 46 4.30 7.53 6.77
CA GLU A 46 3.32 6.75 7.52
C GLU A 46 3.65 6.87 9.00
N ILE A 47 2.64 7.14 9.83
CA ILE A 47 2.77 7.10 11.29
C ILE A 47 1.69 6.18 11.83
N GLY A 48 2.03 5.30 12.77
CA GLY A 48 1.08 4.32 13.27
C GLY A 48 1.38 3.85 14.68
N ALA A 49 0.46 3.06 15.20
CA ALA A 49 0.59 2.37 16.47
C ALA A 49 -0.02 0.98 16.35
N GLU A 50 0.68 -0.01 16.91
CA GLU A 50 0.21 -1.38 17.01
C GLU A 50 -0.02 -1.77 18.46
N LEU A 51 -1.15 -2.40 18.71
CA LEU A 51 -1.52 -3.04 19.97
C LEU A 51 -1.50 -4.56 19.75
N GLY A 52 -0.46 -5.21 20.24
CA GLY A 52 -0.36 -6.65 20.31
C GLY A 52 -0.92 -7.20 21.62
N PHE A 53 -1.62 -8.32 21.55
CA PHE A 53 -2.03 -9.16 22.65
C PHE A 53 -1.55 -10.59 22.39
N LYS A 54 -0.84 -11.19 23.34
CA LYS A 54 -0.41 -12.59 23.25
C LYS A 54 -0.80 -13.33 24.51
N HIS A 55 -1.48 -14.46 24.35
CA HIS A 55 -1.87 -15.34 25.44
C HIS A 55 -1.50 -16.79 25.14
N TYR A 56 -0.93 -17.48 26.13
CA TYR A 56 -0.46 -18.86 25.98
C TYR A 56 -1.46 -19.83 26.63
N PHE A 57 -1.95 -20.79 25.84
CA PHE A 57 -2.77 -21.92 26.25
C PHE A 57 -1.93 -23.21 26.15
N GLY A 58 -1.02 -23.42 27.11
CA GLY A 58 -0.09 -24.56 27.09
C GLY A 58 0.85 -24.51 25.88
N MET A 59 0.71 -25.47 24.96
CA MET A 59 1.51 -25.54 23.72
C MET A 59 1.04 -24.58 22.62
N LYS A 60 -0.16 -24.00 22.74
CA LYS A 60 -0.71 -23.06 21.75
C LYS A 60 -0.57 -21.63 22.25
N ALA A 61 -0.23 -20.69 21.37
CA ALA A 61 -0.27 -19.28 21.64
C ALA A 61 -1.29 -18.60 20.72
N LEU A 62 -2.18 -17.81 21.31
CA LEU A 62 -3.05 -16.90 20.59
C LEU A 62 -2.36 -15.54 20.53
N SER A 63 -2.15 -15.00 19.34
CA SER A 63 -1.62 -13.68 19.10
C SER A 63 -2.66 -12.84 18.34
N THR A 64 -3.12 -11.75 18.93
CA THR A 64 -3.98 -10.78 18.27
C THR A 64 -3.25 -9.45 18.18
N THR A 65 -3.20 -8.81 17.02
CA THR A 65 -2.54 -7.53 16.83
C THR A 65 -3.49 -6.58 16.11
N LEU A 66 -3.76 -5.43 16.73
CA LEU A 66 -4.55 -4.35 16.15
C LEU A 66 -3.62 -3.18 15.84
N GLY A 67 -3.48 -2.85 14.56
CA GLY A 67 -2.71 -1.71 14.06
C GLY A 67 -3.64 -0.60 13.58
N VAL A 68 -3.25 0.64 13.86
CA VAL A 68 -3.78 1.82 13.16
C VAL A 68 -2.61 2.61 12.60
N ALA A 69 -2.70 3.02 11.35
CA ALA A 69 -1.71 3.85 10.71
C ALA A 69 -2.37 4.98 9.92
N TYR A 70 -1.70 6.10 9.86
CA TYR A 70 -2.05 7.23 9.03
C TYR A 70 -0.92 7.45 8.03
N GLU A 71 -1.23 7.29 6.76
CA GLU A 71 -0.32 7.50 5.64
C GLU A 71 -0.72 8.78 4.90
N ASN A 72 0.24 9.64 4.61
CA ASN A 72 0.01 10.84 3.82
C ASN A 72 0.88 10.78 2.57
N GLU A 73 0.29 10.91 1.39
CA GLU A 73 1.04 11.01 0.14
C GLU A 73 1.59 12.43 0.00
N LEU A 74 2.79 12.67 0.51
CA LEU A 74 3.45 13.98 0.44
C LEU A 74 4.09 14.26 -0.93
N GLY A 75 4.09 13.31 -1.88
CA GLY A 75 4.82 13.51 -3.13
C GLY A 75 4.29 12.77 -4.35
N ARG A 76 3.69 13.52 -5.28
CA ARG A 76 4.10 13.44 -6.69
C ARG A 76 5.15 14.53 -6.92
N VAL A 77 6.40 14.32 -6.49
CA VAL A 77 7.47 15.36 -6.68
C VAL A 77 7.98 15.37 -8.13
N ALA A 78 7.66 14.36 -8.93
CA ALA A 78 7.84 14.40 -10.38
C ALA A 78 6.52 14.77 -11.05
N ASN A 79 6.50 15.96 -11.64
CA ASN A 79 5.48 16.51 -12.52
C ASN A 79 5.33 15.61 -13.77
N GLY A 80 4.71 14.46 -13.60
CA GLY A 80 4.37 13.53 -14.67
C GLY A 80 3.14 14.02 -15.41
N LYS A 81 3.21 15.21 -16.02
CA LYS A 81 2.28 15.53 -17.12
C LYS A 81 2.53 14.47 -18.19
N ASN A 82 1.71 13.42 -18.22
CA ASN A 82 1.74 12.44 -19.29
C ASN A 82 1.40 13.21 -20.56
N LYS A 83 2.41 13.43 -21.39
CA LYS A 83 2.25 14.03 -22.71
C LYS A 83 1.95 12.89 -23.66
N ALA A 84 0.71 12.83 -24.13
CA ALA A 84 0.32 11.91 -25.19
C ALA A 84 0.26 12.69 -26.50
N ARG A 85 0.78 12.08 -27.57
CA ARG A 85 0.67 12.59 -28.93
C ARG A 85 0.03 11.52 -29.79
N VAL A 86 -0.94 11.91 -30.60
CA VAL A 86 -1.50 11.07 -31.65
C VAL A 86 -0.50 11.04 -32.81
N VAL A 87 -0.05 9.84 -33.18
CA VAL A 87 0.82 9.59 -34.33
C VAL A 87 -0.01 9.78 -35.61
N ASP A 88 0.61 10.39 -36.63
CA ASP A 88 0.03 10.81 -37.94
C ASP A 88 -0.82 12.09 -37.96
N THR A 89 -0.71 12.98 -36.97
CA THR A 89 -1.26 14.35 -37.04
C THR A 89 -0.23 15.43 -36.69
N THR A 90 -0.42 16.65 -37.20
CA THR A 90 0.32 17.90 -36.85
C THR A 90 0.02 18.43 -35.45
N ALA A 91 -0.58 17.60 -34.58
CA ALA A 91 -1.04 18.03 -33.26
C ALA A 91 0.11 18.07 -32.24
N ASP A 92 0.14 19.14 -31.46
CA ASP A 92 1.08 19.34 -30.36
C ASP A 92 0.85 18.35 -29.20
N TRP A 93 1.89 18.13 -28.40
CA TRP A 93 1.81 17.27 -27.22
C TRP A 93 0.77 17.78 -26.23
N PHE A 94 -0.32 17.03 -26.03
CA PHE A 94 -1.32 17.38 -25.03
C PHE A 94 -0.93 16.85 -23.66
N ASN A 95 -1.00 17.70 -22.64
CA ASN A 95 -0.88 17.27 -21.25
C ASN A 95 -2.18 16.54 -20.88
N ILE A 96 -2.10 15.23 -20.62
CA ILE A 96 -3.19 14.52 -19.96
C ILE A 96 -3.39 15.19 -18.60
N ARG A 97 -4.61 15.70 -18.37
CA ARG A 97 -5.02 16.30 -17.10
C ARG A 97 -4.86 15.23 -16.03
N GLY A 98 -3.85 15.38 -15.18
CA GLY A 98 -3.54 14.40 -14.14
C GLY A 98 -4.77 14.13 -13.29
N GLU A 99 -4.99 12.85 -12.98
CA GLU A 99 -5.97 12.39 -11.99
C GLU A 99 -5.98 13.31 -10.78
N LYS A 100 -7.20 13.65 -10.36
CA LYS A 100 -7.54 14.53 -9.25
C LYS A 100 -6.63 14.20 -8.07
N GLU A 101 -5.85 15.18 -7.66
CA GLU A 101 -4.81 15.04 -6.64
C GLU A 101 -5.49 14.84 -5.29
N ASP A 102 -5.85 13.60 -4.95
CA ASP A 102 -6.45 13.26 -3.67
C ASP A 102 -5.37 13.27 -2.59
N ARG A 103 -5.04 14.48 -2.13
CA ARG A 103 -4.23 14.80 -0.94
C ARG A 103 -4.93 14.40 0.37
N LYS A 104 -5.96 13.55 0.32
CA LYS A 104 -6.63 13.05 1.52
C LYS A 104 -5.73 11.98 2.15
N GLY A 105 -5.36 12.21 3.40
CA GLY A 105 -4.65 11.20 4.19
C GLY A 105 -5.41 9.89 4.22
N ASN A 106 -4.68 8.79 4.23
CA ASN A 106 -5.22 7.45 4.30
C ASN A 106 -5.08 6.93 5.73
N VAL A 107 -6.19 6.64 6.39
CA VAL A 107 -6.19 5.89 7.65
C VAL A 107 -6.33 4.42 7.33
N LYS A 108 -5.38 3.64 7.83
CA LYS A 108 -5.32 2.18 7.71
C LYS A 108 -5.60 1.59 9.07
N VAL A 109 -6.53 0.64 9.13
CA VAL A 109 -6.77 -0.16 10.33
C VAL A 109 -6.51 -1.61 9.95
N ASP A 110 -5.72 -2.31 10.76
CA ASP A 110 -5.34 -3.70 10.53
C ASP A 110 -5.60 -4.52 11.79
N LEU A 111 -6.35 -5.61 11.65
CA LEU A 111 -6.55 -6.61 12.68
C LEU A 111 -5.95 -7.94 12.20
N ASN A 112 -4.99 -8.45 12.96
CA ASN A 112 -4.35 -9.72 12.73
C ASN A 112 -4.66 -10.64 13.91
N VAL A 113 -5.14 -11.85 13.64
CA VAL A 113 -5.41 -12.86 14.66
C VAL A 113 -4.71 -14.14 14.24
N GLY A 114 -3.87 -14.66 15.11
CA GLY A 114 -3.03 -15.82 14.85
C GLY A 114 -3.10 -16.82 15.98
N VAL A 115 -3.07 -18.09 15.63
CA VAL A 115 -2.86 -19.19 16.56
C VAL A 115 -1.62 -19.92 16.11
N ASP A 116 -0.58 -19.89 16.94
CA ASP A 116 0.64 -20.63 16.72
C ASP A 116 0.83 -21.75 17.73
N ASN A 117 1.46 -22.83 17.27
CA ASN A 117 1.98 -23.92 18.07
C ASN A 117 3.44 -24.11 17.64
N THR A 118 4.22 -24.92 18.35
CA THR A 118 5.66 -25.13 18.08
C THR A 118 5.97 -25.55 16.64
N ARG A 119 5.00 -26.17 15.94
CA ARG A 119 5.17 -26.75 14.59
C ARG A 119 4.36 -26.07 13.49
N VAL A 120 3.20 -25.51 13.81
CA VAL A 120 2.25 -24.93 12.82
C VAL A 120 1.65 -23.65 13.41
N GLY A 121 1.49 -22.62 12.59
CA GLY A 121 0.75 -21.41 12.91
C GLY A 121 -0.19 -21.01 11.78
N VAL A 122 -1.37 -20.53 12.15
CA VAL A 122 -2.37 -19.99 11.23
C VAL A 122 -2.64 -18.55 11.62
N THR A 123 -2.69 -17.65 10.65
CA THR A 123 -2.96 -16.23 10.86
C THR A 123 -4.06 -15.77 9.92
N ALA A 124 -5.07 -15.09 10.45
CA ALA A 124 -6.04 -14.34 9.67
C ALA A 124 -5.73 -12.85 9.80
N ASN A 125 -5.75 -12.14 8.68
CA ASN A 125 -5.57 -10.70 8.63
C ASN A 125 -6.79 -10.05 7.96
N VAL A 126 -7.30 -8.99 8.55
CA VAL A 126 -8.29 -8.11 7.95
C VAL A 126 -7.81 -6.68 8.12
N GLY A 127 -8.01 -5.85 7.12
CA GLY A 127 -7.68 -4.45 7.20
C GLY A 127 -8.62 -3.61 6.36
N TYR A 128 -8.65 -2.32 6.67
CA TYR A 128 -9.52 -1.35 6.05
C TYR A 128 -8.74 -0.06 5.79
N ASP A 129 -8.78 0.42 4.55
CA ASP A 129 -8.25 1.71 4.14
C ASP A 129 -9.39 2.70 3.93
N THR A 130 -9.35 3.83 4.64
CA THR A 130 -10.35 4.89 4.44
C THR A 130 -10.21 5.55 3.07
N LYS A 131 -9.01 5.50 2.46
CA LYS A 131 -8.79 5.98 1.10
C LYS A 131 -9.31 4.94 0.10
N GLY A 132 -10.45 5.24 -0.50
CA GLY A 132 -11.09 4.39 -1.52
C GLY A 132 -11.94 3.24 -0.95
N GLU A 133 -12.26 3.27 0.35
CA GLU A 133 -13.14 2.29 1.02
C GLU A 133 -12.74 0.83 0.74
N ASN A 134 -11.42 0.57 0.80
CA ASN A 134 -10.89 -0.74 0.46
C ASN A 134 -10.84 -1.64 1.69
N LEU A 135 -11.51 -2.79 1.61
CA LEU A 135 -11.39 -3.88 2.58
C LEU A 135 -10.35 -4.89 2.08
N ARG A 136 -9.32 -5.16 2.88
CA ARG A 136 -8.31 -6.19 2.63
C ARG A 136 -8.49 -7.35 3.60
N GLY A 137 -8.35 -8.57 3.09
CA GLY A 137 -8.44 -9.79 3.90
C GLY A 137 -7.45 -10.83 3.40
N GLY A 138 -6.90 -11.63 4.31
CA GLY A 138 -5.95 -12.68 3.99
C GLY A 138 -5.89 -13.75 5.07
N LEU A 139 -5.41 -14.93 4.65
CA LEU A 139 -5.11 -16.06 5.53
C LEU A 139 -3.67 -16.50 5.25
N GLY A 140 -2.90 -16.70 6.30
CA GLY A 140 -1.53 -17.18 6.27
C GLY A 140 -1.40 -18.50 7.02
N LEU A 141 -0.58 -19.39 6.48
CA LEU A 141 -0.20 -20.66 7.11
C LEU A 141 1.32 -20.72 7.20
N ARG A 142 1.83 -21.00 8.40
CA ARG A 142 3.26 -21.15 8.69
C ARG A 142 3.50 -22.55 9.24
N VAL A 143 4.47 -23.27 8.68
CA VAL A 143 4.89 -24.59 9.15
C VAL A 143 6.39 -24.54 9.43
N ILE A 144 6.81 -25.07 10.58
CA ILE A 144 8.21 -25.14 11.01
C ILE A 144 8.58 -26.64 11.07
N PHE A 145 9.66 -27.01 10.40
CA PHE A 145 10.19 -28.38 10.33
C PHE A 145 11.58 -28.49 10.95
#